data_AF-A0A8V5GKH0-F1
#
_entry.id   AF-A0A8V5GKH0-F1
#
_cell.length_a   1.000
_cell.length_b   1.000
_cell.length_c   1.000
_cell.angle_alpha   90.00
_cell.angle_beta   90.00
_cell.angle_gamma   90.00
#
_symmetry.space_group_name_H-M   'P 1'
#
loop_
_entity.id
_entity.type
_entity.pdbx_description
1 polymer ?
#
loop_
_entity_poly.entity_id
_entity_poly.type
_entity_poly.pdbx_seq_one_letter_code
_entity_poly.pdbx_strand_id
1 'polypeptide(L)'
;MAAGGGGGGRASSSSSSSSSSSSAAAAASSSSSSAGLEASLDRKLQAVTNTMESIQGLSSWCLENKRHHSTIVCHWMKWLRRSAFPHRLNLFYLANDVIQNCKRKNAIVFRDAFAEVLPEAASLVKDPSVSKSIERIFKIWEDRNVYPEETILALKEALSTTFKTQKQLKETLSKQQNKAWKKAPASTNPKAALKSKIVAEFRPQALIEELLSYKRSEEQMELKEKQTDPPSQKPWKTPGSSMRLSTRKSRWWPM
;
A
#
# COMPACT_ATOMS: atom_id res chain seq x y z
N MET A 1 -4.19 -87.72 31.76
CA MET A 1 -3.11 -88.28 32.60
C MET A 1 -1.84 -87.50 32.34
N ALA A 2 -1.04 -87.26 33.39
CA ALA A 2 0.26 -86.57 33.48
C ALA A 2 0.25 -85.05 33.18
N ALA A 3 0.52 -84.08 34.07
CA ALA A 3 1.41 -83.89 35.24
C ALA A 3 2.85 -83.42 34.93
N GLY A 4 3.28 -82.35 35.62
CA GLY A 4 4.65 -81.80 35.74
C GLY A 4 4.84 -80.49 34.96
N GLY A 5 5.02 -79.30 35.56
CA GLY A 5 6.05 -78.86 36.54
C GLY A 5 7.19 -78.17 35.75
N GLY A 6 7.80 -77.02 36.07
CA GLY A 6 7.75 -76.04 37.15
C GLY A 6 8.86 -74.98 36.88
N GLY A 7 8.86 -73.85 37.61
CA GLY A 7 9.94 -72.84 37.69
C GLY A 7 10.04 -71.89 36.48
N GLY A 8 10.23 -70.58 36.59
CA GLY A 8 10.77 -69.71 37.64
C GLY A 8 11.58 -68.62 36.92
N GLY A 9 11.37 -67.34 37.23
CA GLY A 9 12.20 -66.27 36.65
C GLY A 9 11.49 -64.93 36.51
N ARG A 10 11.55 -64.12 37.57
CA ARG A 10 11.09 -62.73 37.62
C ARG A 10 12.23 -61.85 37.09
N ALA A 11 11.96 -60.97 36.13
CA ALA A 11 12.76 -59.76 35.88
C ALA A 11 11.88 -58.71 35.20
N SER A 12 11.33 -57.82 36.02
CA SER A 12 10.64 -56.60 35.61
C SER A 12 11.66 -55.47 35.48
N SER A 13 11.89 -54.99 34.26
CA SER A 13 12.60 -53.74 33.98
C SER A 13 11.61 -52.75 33.36
N SER A 14 10.98 -51.95 34.22
CA SER A 14 10.19 -50.79 33.85
C SER A 14 11.12 -49.61 33.55
N SER A 15 11.35 -49.32 32.27
CA SER A 15 11.94 -48.05 31.82
C SER A 15 10.82 -47.02 31.61
N SER A 16 10.57 -46.22 32.65
CA SER A 16 9.77 -45.01 32.54
C SER A 16 10.59 -43.89 31.89
N SER A 17 10.47 -43.73 30.57
CA SER A 17 10.93 -42.53 29.87
C SER A 17 9.85 -41.45 29.95
N SER A 18 10.10 -40.46 30.78
CA SER A 18 9.43 -39.16 30.80
C SER A 18 9.67 -38.40 29.48
N SER A 19 8.62 -38.15 28.72
CA SER A 19 8.62 -37.19 27.60
C SER A 19 7.54 -36.13 27.82
N SER A 20 7.83 -35.23 28.75
CA SER A 20 7.25 -33.89 28.77
C SER A 20 7.96 -33.00 27.73
N SER A 21 7.17 -32.21 27.01
CA SER A 21 7.55 -31.12 26.09
C SER A 21 7.90 -31.47 24.64
N SER A 22 6.87 -31.55 23.80
CA SER A 22 6.99 -31.45 22.33
C SER A 22 5.93 -30.50 21.76
N SER A 23 5.89 -29.27 22.27
CA SER A 23 5.00 -28.21 21.78
C SER A 23 5.75 -27.02 21.15
N ALA A 24 7.09 -26.95 21.30
CA ALA A 24 7.90 -25.82 20.86
C ALA A 24 8.57 -26.00 19.48
N ALA A 25 8.66 -27.23 18.95
CA ALA A 25 9.37 -27.50 17.70
C ALA A 25 8.59 -27.12 16.43
N ALA A 26 7.24 -27.04 16.48
CA ALA A 26 6.40 -26.73 15.34
C ALA A 26 6.43 -25.23 14.94
N ALA A 27 6.71 -24.34 15.89
CA ALA A 27 6.78 -22.89 15.63
C ALA A 27 8.06 -22.51 14.87
N ALA A 28 9.19 -23.12 15.19
CA ALA A 28 10.49 -22.81 14.59
C ALA A 28 10.65 -23.32 13.14
N SER A 29 9.95 -24.39 12.75
CA SER A 29 9.93 -24.88 11.36
C SER A 29 9.06 -24.03 10.44
N SER A 30 8.01 -23.41 10.98
CA SER A 30 7.12 -22.54 10.20
C SER A 30 7.77 -21.19 9.85
N SER A 31 8.51 -20.59 10.80
CA SER A 31 9.21 -19.31 10.59
C SER A 31 10.38 -19.42 9.61
N SER A 32 11.12 -20.53 9.62
CA SER A 32 12.22 -20.76 8.68
C SER A 32 11.74 -20.96 7.24
N SER A 33 10.60 -21.64 7.06
CA SER A 33 9.97 -21.81 5.73
C SER A 33 9.47 -20.49 5.14
N SER A 34 8.90 -19.60 5.97
CA SER A 34 8.44 -18.27 5.54
C SER A 34 9.62 -17.36 5.16
N ALA A 35 10.70 -17.36 5.95
CA ALA A 35 11.90 -16.56 5.65
C ALA A 35 12.56 -16.96 4.33
N GLY A 36 12.61 -18.26 4.01
CA GLY A 36 13.11 -18.77 2.73
C GLY A 36 12.25 -18.34 1.54
N LEU A 37 10.93 -18.34 1.71
CA LEU A 37 9.97 -17.88 0.69
C LEU A 37 10.13 -16.38 0.42
N GLU A 38 10.22 -15.56 1.46
CA GLU A 38 10.38 -14.10 1.34
C GLU A 38 11.69 -13.72 0.64
N ALA A 39 12.80 -14.36 1.01
CA ALA A 39 14.09 -14.12 0.35
C ALA A 39 14.07 -14.54 -1.13
N SER A 40 13.40 -15.65 -1.45
CA SER A 40 13.23 -16.10 -2.84
C SER A 40 12.37 -15.13 -3.64
N LEU A 41 11.29 -14.64 -3.02
CA LEU A 41 10.38 -13.70 -3.63
C LEU A 41 11.05 -12.33 -3.87
N ASP A 42 11.83 -11.83 -2.91
CA ASP A 42 12.57 -10.57 -3.09
C ASP A 42 13.54 -10.64 -4.27
N ARG A 43 14.30 -11.74 -4.41
CA ARG A 43 15.19 -11.95 -5.57
C ARG A 43 14.42 -12.02 -6.88
N LYS A 44 13.28 -12.72 -6.91
CA LYS A 44 12.46 -12.89 -8.11
C LYS A 44 11.80 -11.57 -8.54
N LEU A 45 11.28 -10.79 -7.60
CA LEU A 45 10.69 -9.47 -7.86
C LEU A 45 11.75 -8.48 -8.33
N GLN A 46 12.95 -8.51 -7.75
CA GLN A 46 14.06 -7.69 -8.22
C GLN A 46 14.44 -7.97 -9.68
N ALA A 47 14.45 -9.25 -10.05
CA ALA A 47 14.92 -9.71 -11.36
C ALA A 47 13.84 -9.74 -12.46
N VAL A 48 12.58 -9.38 -12.15
CA VAL A 48 11.50 -9.49 -13.14
C VAL A 48 11.71 -8.50 -14.30
N THR A 49 11.63 -9.01 -15.52
CA THR A 49 11.77 -8.24 -16.75
C THR A 49 10.43 -8.18 -17.50
N ASN A 50 10.40 -7.46 -18.62
CA ASN A 50 9.23 -7.39 -19.49
C ASN A 50 9.07 -8.59 -20.43
N THR A 51 9.95 -9.60 -20.35
CA THR A 51 9.84 -10.79 -21.22
C THR A 51 8.74 -11.71 -20.73
N MET A 52 8.08 -12.38 -21.67
CA MET A 52 6.96 -13.28 -21.36
C MET A 52 7.42 -14.42 -20.44
N GLU A 53 8.61 -14.96 -20.66
CA GLU A 53 9.21 -16.04 -19.89
C GLU A 53 9.45 -15.62 -18.44
N SER A 54 9.94 -14.39 -18.23
CA SER A 54 10.17 -13.85 -16.88
C SER A 54 8.85 -13.69 -16.12
N ILE A 55 7.85 -13.08 -16.77
CA ILE A 55 6.54 -12.82 -16.17
C ILE A 55 5.79 -14.13 -15.89
N GLN A 56 5.71 -15.04 -16.87
CA GLN A 56 4.97 -16.30 -16.72
C GLN A 56 5.65 -17.25 -15.74
N GLY A 57 6.99 -17.31 -15.75
CA GLY A 57 7.75 -18.11 -14.80
C GLY A 57 7.50 -17.66 -13.36
N LEU A 58 7.54 -16.35 -13.10
CA LEU A 58 7.25 -15.81 -11.77
C LEU A 58 5.77 -15.93 -11.39
N SER A 59 4.85 -15.66 -12.32
CA SER A 59 3.41 -15.82 -12.10
C SER A 59 3.05 -17.26 -11.71
N SER A 60 3.59 -18.25 -12.42
CA SER A 60 3.39 -19.67 -12.12
C SER A 60 3.88 -20.01 -10.71
N TRP A 61 5.07 -19.54 -10.34
CA TRP A 61 5.61 -19.71 -8.99
C TRP A 61 4.71 -19.05 -7.92
N CYS A 62 4.18 -17.85 -8.15
CA CYS A 62 3.24 -17.20 -7.24
C CYS A 62 1.96 -18.04 -7.05
N LEU A 63 1.40 -18.58 -8.13
CA LEU A 63 0.17 -19.39 -8.13
C LEU A 63 0.37 -20.75 -7.43
N GLU A 64 1.55 -21.35 -7.54
CA GLU A 64 1.94 -22.56 -6.80
C GLU A 64 2.04 -22.29 -5.29
N ASN A 65 2.52 -21.11 -4.91
CA ASN A 65 2.68 -20.68 -3.52
C ASN A 65 1.44 -19.95 -2.96
N LYS A 66 0.24 -20.22 -3.49
CA LYS A 66 -1.01 -19.54 -3.11
C LYS A 66 -1.38 -19.56 -1.63
N ARG A 67 -0.82 -20.48 -0.84
CA ARG A 67 -0.97 -20.49 0.64
C ARG A 67 -0.37 -19.23 1.29
N HIS A 68 0.56 -18.57 0.60
CA HIS A 68 1.25 -17.36 1.02
C HIS A 68 0.80 -16.12 0.23
N HIS A 69 -0.42 -16.12 -0.32
CA HIS A 69 -0.92 -15.04 -1.19
C HIS A 69 -0.76 -13.65 -0.55
N SER A 70 -1.11 -13.49 0.74
CA SER A 70 -0.97 -12.20 1.44
C SER A 70 0.48 -11.73 1.51
N THR A 71 1.41 -12.63 1.86
CA THR A 71 2.85 -12.32 1.88
C THR A 71 3.36 -11.94 0.49
N ILE A 72 2.91 -12.64 -0.55
CA ILE A 72 3.30 -12.38 -1.94
C ILE A 72 2.83 -10.99 -2.38
N VAL A 73 1.56 -10.65 -2.15
CA VAL A 73 0.98 -9.35 -2.52
C VAL A 73 1.62 -8.21 -1.71
N CYS A 74 1.85 -8.42 -0.40
CA CYS A 74 2.56 -7.45 0.43
C CYS A 74 3.97 -7.15 -0.09
N HIS A 75 4.73 -8.20 -0.48
CA HIS A 75 6.07 -8.04 -1.06
C HIS A 75 6.05 -7.42 -2.45
N TRP A 76 5.08 -7.77 -3.29
CA TRP A 76 4.86 -7.11 -4.57
C TRP A 76 4.67 -5.61 -4.39
N MET A 77 3.83 -5.20 -3.43
CA MET A 77 3.60 -3.78 -3.14
C MET A 77 4.85 -3.10 -2.55
N LYS A 78 5.61 -3.79 -1.68
CA LYS A 78 6.91 -3.35 -1.16
C LYS A 78 7.89 -3.04 -2.30
N TRP A 79 7.94 -3.89 -3.32
CA TRP A 79 8.77 -3.69 -4.52
C TRP A 79 8.25 -2.58 -5.42
N LEU A 80 6.94 -2.48 -5.59
CA LEU A 80 6.32 -1.44 -6.40
C LEU A 80 6.68 -0.03 -5.87
N ARG A 81 6.56 0.18 -4.55
CA ARG A 81 6.85 1.47 -3.90
C ARG A 81 8.29 1.94 -4.14
N ARG A 82 9.28 1.04 -4.02
CA ARG A 82 10.72 1.38 -4.15
C ARG A 82 11.23 1.46 -5.59
N SER A 83 10.46 0.99 -6.57
CA SER A 83 10.93 0.84 -7.96
C SER A 83 10.68 2.08 -8.81
N ALA A 84 11.47 2.27 -9.86
CA ALA A 84 11.23 3.27 -10.90
C ALA A 84 10.12 2.83 -11.87
N PHE A 85 9.53 3.77 -12.62
CA PHE A 85 8.38 3.51 -13.51
C PHE A 85 8.55 2.32 -14.46
N PRO A 86 9.68 2.12 -15.16
CA PRO A 86 9.86 0.96 -16.05
C PRO A 86 9.71 -0.38 -15.33
N HIS A 87 10.28 -0.51 -14.13
CA HIS A 87 10.17 -1.74 -13.35
C HIS A 87 8.81 -1.88 -12.66
N ARG A 88 8.17 -0.76 -12.26
CA ARG A 88 6.77 -0.78 -11.80
C ARG A 88 5.83 -1.36 -12.86
N LEU A 89 6.06 -1.04 -14.13
CA LEU A 89 5.28 -1.62 -15.23
C LEU A 89 5.47 -3.15 -15.34
N ASN A 90 6.70 -3.65 -15.21
CA ASN A 90 6.95 -5.11 -15.19
C ASN A 90 6.22 -5.80 -14.02
N LEU A 91 6.24 -5.18 -12.83
CA LEU A 91 5.50 -5.66 -11.66
C LEU A 91 3.98 -5.67 -11.91
N PHE A 92 3.44 -4.67 -12.61
CA PHE A 92 2.03 -4.67 -13.03
C PHE A 92 1.72 -5.76 -14.05
N TYR A 93 2.63 -6.07 -14.97
CA TYR A 93 2.45 -7.22 -15.88
C TYR A 93 2.43 -8.55 -15.13
N LEU A 94 3.27 -8.71 -14.10
CA LEU A 94 3.21 -9.85 -13.20
C LEU A 94 1.85 -9.95 -12.49
N ALA A 95 1.40 -8.86 -11.86
CA ALA A 95 0.10 -8.85 -11.17
C ALA A 95 -1.04 -9.17 -12.12
N ASN A 96 -1.03 -8.61 -13.33
CA ASN A 96 -1.99 -8.91 -14.37
C ASN A 96 -2.03 -10.40 -14.72
N ASP A 97 -0.88 -11.03 -14.93
CA ASP A 97 -0.83 -12.45 -15.27
C ASP A 97 -1.36 -13.33 -14.12
N VAL A 98 -0.95 -13.05 -12.87
CA VAL A 98 -1.43 -13.77 -11.68
C VAL A 98 -2.95 -13.63 -11.52
N ILE A 99 -3.48 -12.41 -11.58
CA ILE A 99 -4.92 -12.10 -11.40
C ILE A 99 -5.78 -12.79 -12.47
N GLN A 100 -5.33 -12.81 -13.73
CA GLN A 100 -6.06 -13.46 -14.81
C GLN A 100 -6.01 -14.99 -14.70
N ASN A 101 -4.86 -15.54 -14.28
CA ASN A 101 -4.62 -16.99 -14.27
C ASN A 101 -4.99 -17.68 -12.95
N CYS A 102 -5.24 -16.93 -11.88
CA CYS A 102 -5.51 -17.51 -10.56
C CYS A 102 -6.78 -18.36 -10.50
N LYS A 103 -7.84 -18.01 -11.25
CA LYS A 103 -9.11 -18.76 -11.28
C LYS A 103 -8.89 -20.19 -11.76
N ARG A 104 -8.19 -20.37 -12.88
CA ARG A 104 -7.89 -21.68 -13.49
C ARG A 104 -6.88 -22.52 -12.69
N LYS A 105 -6.18 -21.92 -11.73
CA LYS A 105 -5.22 -22.60 -10.83
C LYS A 105 -5.77 -22.81 -9.40
N ASN A 106 -7.08 -22.63 -9.20
CA ASN A 106 -7.74 -22.72 -7.89
C ASN A 106 -7.09 -21.81 -6.84
N ALA A 107 -6.70 -20.60 -7.25
CA ALA A 107 -5.98 -19.61 -6.45
C ALA A 107 -6.73 -18.25 -6.43
N ILE A 108 -8.06 -18.28 -6.52
CA ILE A 108 -8.90 -17.07 -6.67
C ILE A 108 -8.67 -16.02 -5.58
N VAL A 109 -8.19 -16.44 -4.40
CA VAL A 109 -7.74 -15.59 -3.28
C VAL A 109 -6.79 -14.47 -3.69
N PHE A 110 -6.04 -14.63 -4.80
CA PHE A 110 -5.19 -13.55 -5.31
C PHE A 110 -5.99 -12.35 -5.81
N ARG A 111 -7.21 -12.54 -6.35
CA ARG A 111 -8.03 -11.40 -6.78
C ARG A 111 -8.38 -10.51 -5.60
N ASP A 112 -8.89 -11.11 -4.54
CA ASP A 112 -9.29 -10.37 -3.34
C ASP A 112 -8.07 -9.69 -2.70
N ALA A 113 -6.96 -10.42 -2.57
CA ALA A 113 -5.72 -9.88 -2.00
C ALA A 113 -5.14 -8.71 -2.84
N PHE A 114 -5.16 -8.79 -4.17
CA PHE A 114 -4.71 -7.69 -5.01
C PHE A 114 -5.70 -6.51 -4.98
N ALA A 115 -7.00 -6.74 -4.89
CA ALA A 115 -8.01 -5.68 -4.85
C ALA A 115 -7.76 -4.68 -3.72
N GLU A 116 -7.28 -5.14 -2.56
CA GLU A 116 -6.95 -4.28 -1.42
C GLU A 116 -5.80 -3.30 -1.69
N VAL A 117 -4.81 -3.70 -2.49
CA VAL A 117 -3.58 -2.88 -2.73
C VAL A 117 -3.60 -2.14 -4.06
N LEU A 118 -4.47 -2.54 -5.00
CA LEU A 118 -4.52 -1.96 -6.35
C LEU A 118 -4.82 -0.45 -6.38
N PRO A 119 -5.70 0.12 -5.53
CA PRO A 119 -5.94 1.56 -5.51
C PRO A 119 -4.67 2.37 -5.19
N GLU A 120 -3.92 1.94 -4.18
CA GLU A 120 -2.63 2.55 -3.85
C GLU A 120 -1.63 2.34 -4.99
N ALA A 121 -1.55 1.12 -5.53
CA ALA A 121 -0.62 0.78 -6.61
C ALA A 121 -0.86 1.63 -7.88
N ALA A 122 -2.12 1.85 -8.26
CA ALA A 122 -2.50 2.68 -9.39
C ALA A 122 -2.01 4.12 -9.23
N SER A 123 -2.01 4.64 -7.99
CA SER A 123 -1.51 5.98 -7.69
C SER A 123 0.00 6.15 -7.91
N LEU A 124 0.75 5.03 -7.93
CA LEU A 124 2.21 4.98 -8.11
C LEU A 124 2.65 4.86 -9.59
N VAL A 125 1.72 4.72 -10.53
CA VAL A 125 2.02 4.49 -11.96
C VAL A 125 1.34 5.51 -12.89
N LYS A 126 1.19 6.75 -12.41
CA LYS A 126 0.59 7.88 -13.13
C LYS A 126 1.45 8.45 -14.26
N ASP A 127 2.73 8.07 -14.33
CA ASP A 127 3.65 8.62 -15.32
C ASP A 127 3.19 8.28 -16.75
N PRO A 128 3.19 9.25 -17.69
CA PRO A 128 2.79 9.02 -19.08
C PRO A 128 3.54 7.89 -19.78
N SER A 129 4.77 7.57 -19.36
CA SER A 129 5.57 6.51 -19.96
C SER A 129 5.00 5.10 -19.72
N VAL A 130 4.17 4.93 -18.68
CA VAL A 130 3.60 3.62 -18.30
C VAL A 130 2.08 3.63 -18.21
N SER A 131 1.45 4.78 -17.96
CA SER A 131 0.02 4.88 -17.62
C SER A 131 -0.90 4.29 -18.70
N LYS A 132 -0.61 4.48 -20.00
CA LYS A 132 -1.38 3.86 -21.10
C LYS A 132 -1.39 2.34 -21.04
N SER A 133 -0.26 1.74 -20.66
CA SER A 133 -0.15 0.29 -20.52
C SER A 133 -0.95 -0.21 -19.31
N ILE A 134 -0.98 0.54 -18.22
CA ILE A 134 -1.77 0.24 -17.03
C ILE A 134 -3.27 0.39 -17.31
N GLU A 135 -3.68 1.45 -18.01
CA GLU A 135 -5.06 1.67 -18.42
C GLU A 135 -5.58 0.52 -19.28
N ARG A 136 -4.75 0.01 -20.21
CA ARG A 136 -5.07 -1.19 -21.00
C ARG A 136 -5.29 -2.43 -20.13
N ILE A 137 -4.49 -2.60 -19.06
CA ILE A 137 -4.68 -3.71 -18.11
C ILE A 137 -6.05 -3.60 -17.42
N PHE A 138 -6.39 -2.41 -16.91
CA PHE A 138 -7.69 -2.18 -16.27
C PHE A 138 -8.86 -2.40 -17.24
N LYS A 139 -8.70 -2.00 -18.50
CA LYS A 139 -9.71 -2.26 -19.54
C LYS A 139 -9.91 -3.76 -19.78
N ILE A 140 -8.83 -4.54 -19.81
CA ILE A 140 -8.93 -6.01 -19.94
C ILE A 140 -9.64 -6.63 -18.73
N TRP A 141 -9.40 -6.12 -17.52
CA TRP A 141 -10.09 -6.59 -16.32
C TRP A 141 -11.58 -6.28 -16.34
N GLU A 142 -11.95 -5.10 -16.83
CA GLU A 142 -13.34 -4.70 -17.08
C GLU A 142 -14.03 -5.64 -18.08
N ASP A 143 -13.45 -5.78 -19.28
CA ASP A 143 -14.05 -6.55 -20.38
C ASP A 143 -14.19 -8.05 -20.03
N ARG A 144 -13.32 -8.57 -19.16
CA ARG A 144 -13.35 -9.97 -18.68
C ARG A 144 -14.07 -10.14 -17.34
N ASN A 145 -14.68 -9.07 -16.82
CA ASN A 145 -15.38 -9.07 -15.54
C ASN A 145 -14.52 -9.67 -14.39
N VAL A 146 -13.23 -9.31 -14.38
CA VAL A 146 -12.25 -9.77 -13.39
C VAL A 146 -12.53 -9.14 -12.02
N TYR A 147 -12.84 -7.84 -12.04
CA TYR A 147 -13.31 -7.03 -10.92
C TYR A 147 -14.61 -6.33 -11.31
N PRO A 148 -15.46 -5.96 -10.34
CA PRO A 148 -16.69 -5.21 -10.61
C PRO A 148 -16.38 -3.81 -11.15
N GLU A 149 -17.33 -3.24 -11.88
CA GLU A 149 -17.18 -1.94 -12.55
C GLU A 149 -16.79 -0.82 -11.57
N GLU A 150 -17.37 -0.79 -10.38
CA GLU A 150 -17.03 0.18 -9.31
C GLU A 150 -15.54 0.15 -8.96
N THR A 151 -14.97 -1.05 -8.79
CA THR A 151 -13.53 -1.20 -8.52
C THR A 151 -12.71 -0.71 -9.71
N ILE A 152 -13.09 -1.07 -10.94
CA ILE A 152 -12.38 -0.62 -12.14
C ILE A 152 -12.39 0.91 -12.25
N LEU A 153 -13.53 1.55 -11.99
CA LEU A 153 -13.66 3.01 -12.01
C LEU A 153 -12.73 3.66 -10.98
N ALA A 154 -12.72 3.18 -9.73
CA ALA A 154 -11.82 3.68 -8.70
C ALA A 154 -10.33 3.55 -9.10
N LEU A 155 -9.94 2.46 -9.76
CA LEU A 155 -8.58 2.27 -10.26
C LEU A 155 -8.24 3.23 -11.41
N LYS A 156 -9.16 3.45 -12.35
CA LYS A 156 -9.00 4.42 -13.45
C LYS A 156 -8.88 5.85 -12.91
N GLU A 157 -9.64 6.22 -11.88
CA GLU A 157 -9.53 7.51 -11.20
C GLU A 157 -8.20 7.67 -10.45
N ALA A 158 -7.78 6.63 -9.73
CA ALA A 158 -6.48 6.59 -9.07
C ALA A 158 -5.30 6.73 -10.05
N LEU A 159 -5.44 6.24 -11.28
CA LEU A 159 -4.46 6.42 -12.36
C LEU A 159 -4.53 7.81 -13.02
N SER A 160 -5.74 8.37 -13.16
CA SER A 160 -6.00 9.62 -13.89
C SER A 160 -5.85 10.89 -13.04
N THR A 161 -5.71 10.76 -11.72
CA THR A 161 -5.56 11.89 -10.80
C THR A 161 -4.18 12.56 -10.95
N THR A 162 -4.04 13.30 -12.04
CA THR A 162 -3.02 14.32 -12.29
C THR A 162 -3.69 15.68 -12.12
N PHE A 163 -3.84 16.18 -10.89
CA PHE A 163 -4.29 17.56 -10.55
C PHE A 163 -5.58 18.14 -11.21
N LYS A 164 -6.25 17.42 -12.13
CA LYS A 164 -7.38 17.91 -12.94
C LYS A 164 -8.68 18.02 -12.15
N THR A 165 -8.85 17.23 -11.08
CA THR A 165 -10.03 17.28 -10.21
C THR A 165 -10.17 18.63 -9.51
N GLN A 166 -9.07 19.28 -9.10
CA GLN A 166 -9.12 20.62 -8.50
C GLN A 166 -9.53 21.71 -9.50
N LYS A 167 -9.08 21.60 -10.76
CA LYS A 167 -9.43 22.60 -11.79
C LYS A 167 -10.88 22.44 -12.24
N GLN A 168 -11.38 21.22 -12.45
CA GLN A 168 -12.78 21.01 -12.83
C GLN A 168 -13.76 21.35 -11.71
N LEU A 169 -13.44 21.10 -10.42
CA LEU A 169 -14.29 21.53 -9.31
C LEU A 169 -14.29 23.08 -9.16
N LYS A 170 -13.15 23.75 -9.38
CA LYS A 170 -13.09 25.23 -9.43
C LYS A 170 -13.82 25.81 -10.64
N GLU A 171 -13.79 25.13 -11.78
CA GLU A 171 -14.40 25.60 -13.02
C GLU A 171 -15.92 25.37 -13.04
N THR A 172 -16.43 24.33 -12.35
CA THR A 172 -17.87 24.15 -12.09
C THR A 172 -18.40 25.13 -11.04
N LEU A 173 -17.63 25.44 -9.99
CA LEU A 173 -18.01 26.45 -8.99
C LEU A 173 -17.97 27.89 -9.54
N SER A 174 -16.99 28.21 -10.41
CA SER A 174 -16.85 29.52 -11.05
C SER A 174 -17.92 29.79 -12.12
N LYS A 175 -18.38 28.76 -12.85
CA LYS A 175 -19.48 28.89 -13.81
C LYS A 175 -20.84 29.12 -13.13
N GLN A 176 -21.03 28.67 -11.90
CA GLN A 176 -22.26 28.92 -11.13
C GLN A 176 -22.32 30.35 -10.57
N GLN A 177 -21.19 31.00 -10.31
CA GLN A 177 -21.13 32.39 -9.84
C GLN A 177 -21.39 33.42 -10.96
N ASN A 178 -21.03 33.12 -12.22
CA ASN A 178 -21.12 34.10 -13.33
C ASN A 178 -22.46 34.12 -14.09
N LYS A 179 -23.45 33.29 -13.71
CA LYS A 179 -24.77 33.28 -14.38
C LYS A 179 -25.85 34.11 -13.66
N ALA A 180 -25.53 34.74 -12.53
CA ALA A 180 -26.49 35.45 -11.68
C ALA A 180 -26.67 36.96 -11.95
N TRP A 181 -26.04 37.57 -12.97
CA TRP A 181 -26.17 39.03 -13.22
C TRP A 181 -26.85 39.43 -14.55
N LYS A 182 -27.49 38.53 -15.29
CA LYS A 182 -28.19 38.93 -16.53
C LYS A 182 -29.66 38.52 -16.51
N LYS A 183 -30.48 39.53 -16.17
CA LYS A 183 -31.91 39.74 -16.45
C LYS A 183 -32.94 39.00 -15.59
N ALA A 184 -33.69 39.78 -14.80
CA ALA A 184 -35.11 39.55 -14.53
C ALA A 184 -35.92 39.63 -15.84
N PRO A 185 -37.06 38.92 -15.95
CA PRO A 185 -38.31 39.52 -15.47
C PRO A 185 -39.21 38.55 -14.68
N ALA A 186 -40.14 39.15 -13.95
CA ALA A 186 -41.17 38.54 -13.12
C ALA A 186 -42.12 37.60 -13.89
N SER A 187 -42.57 36.52 -13.26
CA SER A 187 -43.88 35.92 -13.53
C SER A 187 -44.30 34.94 -12.41
N THR A 188 -45.58 35.02 -12.08
CA THR A 188 -46.32 34.43 -10.94
C THR A 188 -46.71 32.97 -11.16
N ASN A 189 -46.35 32.05 -10.24
CA ASN A 189 -47.09 30.78 -10.09
C ASN A 189 -46.82 30.10 -8.72
N PRO A 190 -47.84 29.83 -7.86
CA PRO A 190 -47.63 29.39 -6.47
C PRO A 190 -47.52 27.86 -6.28
N LYS A 191 -47.15 27.08 -7.30
CA LYS A 191 -47.12 25.59 -7.20
C LYS A 191 -45.73 24.96 -7.02
N ALA A 192 -44.67 25.77 -6.99
CA ALA A 192 -43.28 25.31 -6.75
C ALA A 192 -42.81 25.49 -5.29
N ALA A 193 -43.65 26.01 -4.40
CA ALA A 193 -43.26 26.35 -3.03
C ALA A 193 -43.11 25.14 -2.07
N LEU A 194 -43.55 23.93 -2.46
CA LEU A 194 -43.57 22.77 -1.57
C LEU A 194 -42.35 21.83 -1.69
N LYS A 195 -41.47 22.01 -2.69
CA LYS A 195 -40.22 21.23 -2.78
C LYS A 195 -38.99 21.93 -2.18
N SER A 196 -39.11 23.20 -1.79
CA SER A 196 -37.99 24.00 -1.27
C SER A 196 -37.88 24.04 0.26
N LYS A 197 -38.74 23.34 1.02
CA LYS A 197 -38.64 23.33 2.49
C LYS A 197 -37.76 22.21 3.06
N ILE A 198 -37.44 21.17 2.28
CA ILE A 198 -36.59 20.06 2.75
C ILE A 198 -35.10 20.31 2.43
N VAL A 199 -34.78 21.16 1.45
CA VAL A 199 -33.40 21.47 1.06
C VAL A 199 -32.86 22.76 1.71
N ALA A 200 -33.70 23.53 2.39
CA ALA A 200 -33.28 24.77 3.07
C ALA A 200 -32.81 24.54 4.53
N GLU A 201 -32.99 23.34 5.08
CA GLU A 201 -32.62 22.99 6.46
C GLU A 201 -31.30 22.19 6.56
N PHE A 202 -30.66 21.84 5.45
CA PHE A 202 -29.28 21.35 5.52
C PHE A 202 -28.34 22.55 5.44
N ARG A 203 -28.10 23.14 6.62
CA ARG A 203 -27.32 24.37 6.80
C ARG A 203 -25.92 24.02 7.32
N PRO A 204 -24.94 23.67 6.45
CA PRO A 204 -23.56 23.41 6.85
C PRO A 204 -22.83 24.66 7.35
N GLN A 205 -23.52 25.79 7.57
CA GLN A 205 -22.96 27.03 8.07
C GLN A 205 -22.32 26.84 9.45
N ALA A 206 -22.87 25.98 10.32
CA ALA A 206 -22.25 25.66 11.61
C ALA A 206 -20.87 24.98 11.43
N LEU A 207 -20.77 24.04 10.48
CA LEU A 207 -19.51 23.37 10.15
C LEU A 207 -18.51 24.34 9.48
N ILE A 208 -18.99 25.24 8.64
CA ILE A 208 -18.16 26.28 8.01
C ILE A 208 -17.62 27.23 9.07
N GLU A 209 -18.44 27.65 10.04
CA GLU A 209 -18.02 28.49 11.16
C GLU A 209 -17.02 27.79 12.07
N GLU A 210 -17.23 26.50 12.35
CA GLU A 210 -16.31 25.68 13.14
C GLU A 210 -14.95 25.54 12.44
N LEU A 211 -14.92 25.25 11.14
CA LEU A 211 -13.68 25.19 10.36
C LEU A 211 -12.96 26.55 10.30
N LEU A 212 -13.70 27.66 10.14
CA LEU A 212 -13.12 29.00 10.17
C LEU A 212 -12.58 29.36 11.56
N SER A 213 -13.26 28.92 12.62
CA SER A 213 -12.80 29.11 14.01
C SER A 213 -11.51 28.33 14.26
N TYR A 214 -11.43 27.09 13.77
CA TYR A 214 -10.26 26.22 13.93
C TYR A 214 -9.05 26.80 13.20
N LYS A 215 -9.24 27.29 11.97
CA LYS A 215 -8.18 27.91 11.17
C LYS A 215 -7.62 29.19 11.81
N ARG A 216 -8.48 30.00 12.44
CA ARG A 216 -8.07 31.18 13.23
C ARG A 216 -7.35 30.80 14.51
N SER A 217 -7.72 29.67 15.12
CA SER A 217 -7.07 29.14 16.32
C SER A 217 -5.69 28.57 16.00
N GLU A 218 -5.52 27.93 14.84
CA GLU A 218 -4.24 27.44 14.31
C GLU A 218 -3.25 28.60 14.08
N GLU A 219 -3.69 29.70 13.44
CA GLU A 219 -2.87 30.92 13.29
C GLU A 219 -2.49 31.55 14.64
N GLN A 220 -3.37 31.51 15.64
CA GLN A 220 -3.05 31.98 17.00
C GLN A 220 -2.04 31.07 17.71
N MET A 221 -2.09 29.74 17.51
CA MET A 221 -1.09 28.83 18.06
C MET A 221 0.27 29.04 17.41
N GLU A 222 0.34 29.23 16.09
CA GLU A 222 1.59 29.49 15.36
C GLU A 222 2.23 30.83 15.78
N LEU A 223 1.41 31.84 16.08
CA LEU A 223 1.87 33.11 16.67
C LEU A 223 2.34 32.96 18.12
N LYS A 224 1.71 32.07 18.91
CA LYS A 224 2.10 31.77 20.30
C LYS A 224 3.41 30.99 20.36
N GLU A 225 3.61 30.04 19.43
CA GLU A 225 4.84 29.25 19.26
C GLU A 225 6.03 30.15 18.89
N LYS A 226 5.83 31.09 17.96
CA LYS A 226 6.85 32.10 17.59
C LYS A 226 7.25 33.05 18.73
N GLN A 227 6.44 33.19 19.78
CA GLN A 227 6.69 34.08 20.91
C GLN A 227 7.38 33.37 22.10
N THR A 228 7.43 32.04 22.13
CA THR A 228 7.96 31.24 23.25
C THR A 228 9.28 30.54 22.99
N ASP A 229 10.10 31.03 22.06
CA ASP A 229 11.52 30.66 22.00
C ASP A 229 12.36 31.65 22.81
N PRO A 230 13.03 31.25 23.91
CA PRO A 230 14.09 32.06 24.50
C PRO A 230 15.27 32.15 23.51
N PRO A 231 15.97 33.30 23.42
CA PRO A 231 17.04 33.49 22.45
C PRO A 231 18.19 32.51 22.70
N SER A 232 18.44 31.68 21.70
CA SER A 232 19.61 30.82 21.56
C SER A 232 20.91 31.63 21.79
N GLN A 233 21.59 31.37 22.90
CA GLN A 233 22.95 31.84 23.13
C GLN A 233 23.90 31.20 22.12
N LYS A 234 24.54 32.04 21.30
CA LYS A 234 25.59 31.66 20.35
C LYS A 234 26.92 31.32 21.07
N PRO A 235 27.76 30.45 20.51
CA PRO A 235 28.91 29.86 21.18
C PRO A 235 30.06 30.85 21.36
N TRP A 236 30.77 30.75 22.48
CA TRP A 236 31.95 31.56 22.79
C TRP A 236 33.11 31.18 21.86
N LYS A 237 33.70 32.20 21.21
CA LYS A 237 35.00 32.12 20.53
C LYS A 237 36.10 32.24 21.58
N THR A 238 37.01 31.27 21.64
CA THR A 238 38.27 31.42 22.37
C THR A 238 39.38 31.96 21.46
N PRO A 239 40.26 32.87 21.94
CA PRO A 239 41.36 33.44 21.15
C PRO A 239 42.54 32.48 21.03
N GLY A 240 43.32 32.67 19.97
CA GLY A 240 44.36 31.75 19.51
C GLY A 240 45.58 31.58 20.42
N SER A 241 46.29 30.49 20.18
CA SER A 241 47.73 30.36 20.41
C SER A 241 48.34 29.58 19.25
N SER A 242 49.38 30.19 18.69
CA SER A 242 50.22 29.69 17.61
C SER A 242 51.17 28.60 18.14
N MET A 243 51.37 27.50 17.40
CA MET A 243 52.69 27.13 16.87
C MET A 243 52.72 25.77 16.15
N ARG A 244 53.41 25.83 15.00
CA ARG A 244 54.32 24.85 14.36
C ARG A 244 53.82 23.53 13.76
N LEU A 245 54.04 23.48 12.43
CA LEU A 245 54.65 22.44 11.59
C LEU A 245 54.49 20.97 12.01
N SER A 246 53.94 20.13 11.11
CA SER A 246 54.77 19.16 10.37
C SER A 246 53.98 18.44 9.26
N THR A 247 54.64 18.34 8.11
CA THR A 247 54.37 17.49 6.94
C THR A 247 54.16 16.00 7.22
N ARG A 248 53.16 15.37 6.57
CA ARG A 248 53.22 14.08 5.83
C ARG A 248 51.80 13.69 5.38
N LYS A 249 51.51 13.61 4.08
CA LYS A 249 51.69 12.48 3.13
C LYS A 249 50.70 11.31 3.34
N SER A 250 50.00 11.00 2.24
CA SER A 250 49.42 9.70 1.85
C SER A 250 48.03 9.39 2.43
N ARG A 251 46.99 9.28 1.58
CA ARG A 251 46.50 8.06 0.86
C ARG A 251 45.94 7.08 1.91
N TRP A 252 44.70 6.61 1.86
CA TRP A 252 44.23 5.42 1.14
C TRP A 252 42.70 5.26 1.40
N TRP A 253 41.89 5.05 0.34
CA TRP A 253 40.75 4.10 0.35
C TRP A 253 41.35 2.67 0.30
N PRO A 254 40.68 1.53 0.61
CA PRO A 254 39.23 1.25 0.45
C PRO A 254 38.59 0.27 1.49
N MET A 255 37.28 0.02 1.39
CA MET A 255 36.67 -1.24 0.88
C MET A 255 35.17 -1.07 0.69
#